data_AF-A0A0B7NS73-F1
#
_entry.id   AF-A0A0B7NS73-F1
#
_cell.length_a   1.000
_cell.length_b   1.000
_cell.length_c   1.000
_cell.angle_alpha   90.00
_cell.angle_beta   90.00
_cell.angle_gamma   90.00
#
_symmetry.space_group_name_H-M   'P 1'
#
loop_
_entity.id
_entity.type
_entity.pdbx_description
1 polymer ?
#
loop_
_entity_poly.entity_id
_entity_poly.type
_entity_poly.pdbx_seq_one_letter_code
_entity_poly.pdbx_strand_id
1 'polypeptide(L)'
;MEPDRRKKSAIKHGDINTAFALIEKHFPNILRTYNTINRMETSVNDKSKLPKSHSTIYKLRCQQFVETLRTQGAIEAIQFAKIHFHSCRKLYPDLTNDTTLLIAYTDIASHDRSGQHHREKIADEVNEMILESQHFSPQTSLEKLWRQKTAIQVELDIQKRNELPHNQQEFENTKTLM
;
A
#
# COMPACT_ATOMS: atom_id res chain seq x y z
N MET A 1 -7.33 -14.76 -13.30
CA MET A 1 -6.28 -14.82 -12.26
C MET A 1 -5.52 -13.49 -12.10
N GLU A 2 -6.12 -12.31 -12.42
CA GLU A 2 -5.36 -11.04 -12.53
C GLU A 2 -5.96 -9.73 -11.92
N PRO A 3 -7.11 -9.69 -11.21
CA PRO A 3 -7.64 -8.40 -10.75
C PRO A 3 -6.86 -7.79 -9.56
N ASP A 4 -6.27 -8.60 -8.68
CA ASP A 4 -5.61 -8.09 -7.47
C ASP A 4 -4.21 -7.52 -7.73
N ARG A 5 -3.45 -8.08 -8.69
CA ARG A 5 -2.15 -7.54 -9.09
C ARG A 5 -2.26 -6.13 -9.68
N ARG A 6 -3.32 -5.87 -10.46
CA ARG A 6 -3.53 -4.56 -11.10
C ARG A 6 -3.87 -3.47 -10.09
N LYS A 7 -4.61 -3.79 -9.02
CA LYS A 7 -4.95 -2.85 -7.92
C LYS A 7 -3.71 -2.48 -7.11
N LYS A 8 -2.97 -3.50 -6.66
CA LYS A 8 -1.72 -3.33 -5.91
C LYS A 8 -0.70 -2.55 -6.73
N SER A 9 -0.60 -2.84 -8.03
CA SER A 9 0.21 -2.09 -8.99
C SER A 9 -0.24 -0.63 -9.10
N ALA A 10 -1.53 -0.34 -9.30
CA ALA A 10 -2.03 1.02 -9.46
C ALA A 10 -1.71 1.90 -8.24
N ILE A 11 -1.91 1.37 -7.02
CA ILE A 11 -1.57 2.09 -5.78
C ILE A 11 -0.07 2.33 -5.68
N LYS A 12 0.75 1.33 -6.01
CA LYS A 12 2.22 1.46 -5.98
C LYS A 12 2.78 2.49 -6.97
N HIS A 13 2.12 2.68 -8.11
CA HIS A 13 2.51 3.68 -9.12
C HIS A 13 1.84 5.05 -8.92
N GLY A 14 1.04 5.22 -7.85
CA GLY A 14 0.37 6.48 -7.54
C GLY A 14 -0.92 6.74 -8.33
N ASP A 15 -1.39 5.78 -9.13
CA ASP A 15 -2.68 5.87 -9.81
C ASP A 15 -3.82 5.40 -8.89
N ILE A 16 -4.11 6.24 -7.90
CA ILE A 16 -5.12 5.97 -6.87
C ILE A 16 -6.54 6.01 -7.46
N ASN A 17 -6.77 6.78 -8.53
CA ASN A 17 -8.06 6.85 -9.23
C ASN A 17 -8.41 5.50 -9.85
N THR A 18 -7.46 4.88 -10.56
CA THR A 18 -7.64 3.54 -11.13
C THR A 18 -7.83 2.50 -10.03
N ALA A 19 -7.14 2.63 -8.89
CA ALA A 19 -7.35 1.74 -7.74
C ALA A 19 -8.79 1.82 -7.22
N PHE A 20 -9.35 3.02 -7.05
CA PHE A 20 -10.75 3.21 -6.65
C PHE A 20 -11.72 2.63 -7.69
N ALA A 21 -11.50 2.88 -8.98
CA ALA A 21 -12.35 2.34 -10.05
C ALA A 21 -12.35 0.80 -10.06
N LEU A 22 -11.19 0.19 -9.82
CA LEU A 22 -11.07 -1.28 -9.73
C LEU A 22 -11.72 -1.84 -8.46
N ILE A 23 -11.68 -1.13 -7.33
CA ILE A 23 -12.40 -1.53 -6.12
C ILE A 23 -13.90 -1.40 -6.34
N GLU A 24 -14.38 -0.31 -6.93
CA GLU A 24 -15.79 -0.09 -7.22
C GLU A 24 -16.36 -1.15 -8.17
N LYS A 25 -15.62 -1.45 -9.24
CA LYS A 25 -16.03 -2.44 -10.24
C LYS A 25 -16.12 -3.86 -9.70
N HIS A 26 -15.17 -4.27 -8.87
CA HIS A 26 -15.03 -5.67 -8.45
C HIS A 26 -15.52 -5.95 -7.03
N PHE A 27 -15.48 -4.94 -6.15
CA PHE A 27 -15.84 -5.05 -4.73
C PHE A 27 -16.70 -3.85 -4.27
N PRO A 28 -17.84 -3.58 -4.94
CA PRO A 28 -18.66 -2.39 -4.70
C PRO A 28 -19.15 -2.30 -3.24
N ASN A 29 -19.35 -3.44 -2.58
CA ASN A 29 -19.82 -3.50 -1.20
C ASN A 29 -18.86 -2.80 -0.22
N ILE A 30 -17.55 -2.84 -0.47
CA ILE A 30 -16.55 -2.17 0.38
C ILE A 30 -16.78 -0.66 0.38
N LEU A 31 -16.92 -0.07 -0.82
CA LEU A 31 -17.17 1.37 -0.97
C LEU A 31 -18.58 1.75 -0.52
N ARG A 32 -19.57 0.88 -0.73
CA ARG A 32 -20.93 1.10 -0.24
C ARG A 32 -20.96 1.22 1.28
N THR A 33 -20.34 0.28 2.00
CA THR A 33 -20.23 0.32 3.47
C THR A 33 -19.51 1.59 3.93
N TYR A 34 -18.39 1.94 3.30
CA TYR A 34 -17.67 3.18 3.60
C TYR A 34 -18.55 4.43 3.43
N ASN A 35 -19.26 4.54 2.31
CA ASN A 35 -20.13 5.69 2.03
C ASN A 35 -21.35 5.73 2.95
N THR A 36 -21.93 4.57 3.32
CA THR A 36 -23.04 4.50 4.27
C THR A 36 -22.62 5.01 5.64
N ILE A 37 -21.47 4.57 6.15
CA ILE A 37 -20.94 5.05 7.44
C ILE A 37 -20.72 6.56 7.42
N ASN A 38 -20.10 7.09 6.36
CA ASN A 38 -19.87 8.53 6.22
C ASN A 38 -21.15 9.37 6.14
N ARG A 39 -22.26 8.80 5.64
CA ARG A 39 -23.56 9.50 5.60
C ARG A 39 -24.30 9.48 6.94
N MET A 40 -23.98 8.52 7.81
CA MET A 40 -24.61 8.35 9.13
C MET A 40 -23.91 9.18 10.22
N GLU A 41 -23.50 10.43 9.90
CA GLU A 41 -22.62 11.35 10.68
C GLU A 41 -22.94 11.52 12.18
N THR A 42 -24.09 11.02 12.65
CA THR A 42 -24.66 11.22 13.98
C THR A 42 -24.48 10.07 14.98
N SER A 43 -24.07 8.85 14.57
CA SER A 43 -24.10 7.69 15.48
C SER A 43 -22.74 7.14 15.92
N VAL A 44 -21.67 7.37 15.16
CA VAL A 44 -20.39 6.70 15.40
C VAL A 44 -19.30 7.71 15.71
N ASN A 45 -19.16 8.08 16.98
CA ASN A 45 -17.97 8.80 17.46
C ASN A 45 -16.83 7.84 17.83
N ASP A 46 -17.09 6.53 17.82
CA ASP A 46 -16.16 5.52 18.29
C ASP A 46 -15.55 4.75 17.12
N LYS A 47 -14.30 5.07 16.80
CA LYS A 47 -13.48 4.39 15.79
C LYS A 47 -13.38 2.87 16.05
N SER A 48 -13.46 2.41 17.30
CA SER A 48 -13.29 0.99 17.64
C SER A 48 -14.42 0.09 17.13
N LYS A 49 -15.59 0.67 16.85
CA LYS A 49 -16.77 -0.04 16.32
C LYS A 49 -16.82 -0.09 14.79
N LEU A 50 -15.90 0.61 14.13
CA LEU A 50 -15.86 0.67 12.67
C LEU A 50 -15.13 -0.54 12.09
N PRO A 51 -15.58 -1.08 10.95
CA PRO A 51 -14.85 -2.12 10.26
C PRO A 51 -13.48 -1.58 9.81
N LYS A 52 -12.45 -2.43 9.86
CA LYS A 52 -11.09 -2.07 9.43
C LYS A 52 -11.06 -1.46 8.03
N SER A 53 -11.89 -2.01 7.12
CA SER A 53 -12.07 -1.53 5.75
C SER A 53 -12.39 -0.04 5.66
N HIS A 54 -13.14 0.51 6.62
CA HIS A 54 -13.46 1.94 6.66
C HIS A 54 -12.18 2.78 6.80
N SER A 55 -11.30 2.41 7.73
CA SER A 55 -10.04 3.11 7.95
C SER A 55 -9.07 2.95 6.78
N THR A 56 -9.04 1.77 6.14
CA THR A 56 -8.19 1.49 4.97
C THR A 56 -8.62 2.31 3.75
N ILE A 57 -9.92 2.40 3.48
CA ILE A 57 -10.44 3.26 2.41
C ILE A 57 -10.14 4.74 2.68
N TYR A 58 -10.25 5.18 3.94
CA TYR A 58 -9.91 6.56 4.28
C TYR A 58 -8.41 6.86 4.11
N LYS A 59 -7.51 5.94 4.50
CA LYS A 59 -6.07 6.06 4.19
C LYS A 59 -5.81 6.16 2.68
N LEU A 60 -6.53 5.38 1.87
CA LEU A 60 -6.42 5.46 0.41
C LEU A 60 -6.89 6.82 -0.14
N ARG A 61 -7.94 7.41 0.44
CA ARG A 61 -8.36 8.81 0.12
C ARG A 61 -7.31 9.83 0.53
N CYS A 62 -6.64 9.63 1.67
CA CYS A 62 -5.52 10.48 2.07
C CYS A 62 -4.36 10.38 1.07
N GLN A 63 -4.03 9.18 0.59
CA GLN A 63 -3.02 9.03 -0.46
C GLN A 63 -3.45 9.71 -1.76
N GLN A 64 -4.73 9.60 -2.15
CA GLN A 64 -5.26 10.28 -3.33
C GLN A 64 -5.06 11.80 -3.23
N PHE A 65 -5.31 12.38 -2.06
CA PHE A 65 -5.03 13.79 -1.81
C PHE A 65 -3.55 14.13 -2.00
N VAL A 66 -2.63 13.31 -1.48
CA VAL A 66 -1.18 13.53 -1.64
C VAL A 66 -0.78 13.48 -3.12
N GLU A 67 -1.32 12.54 -3.89
CA GLU A 67 -1.05 12.46 -5.32
C GLU A 67 -1.68 13.63 -6.10
N THR A 68 -2.88 14.10 -5.72
CA THR A 68 -3.48 15.33 -6.26
C THR A 68 -2.59 16.54 -5.96
N LEU A 69 -2.12 16.67 -4.73
CA LEU A 69 -1.22 17.75 -4.32
C LEU A 69 0.08 17.75 -5.13
N ARG A 70 0.64 16.56 -5.38
CA ARG A 70 1.88 16.37 -6.15
C ARG A 70 1.72 16.65 -7.65
N THR A 71 0.58 16.31 -8.24
CA THR A 71 0.40 16.32 -9.71
C THR A 71 -0.40 17.51 -10.22
N GLN A 72 -1.35 18.00 -9.44
CA GLN A 72 -2.28 19.06 -9.82
C GLN A 72 -2.06 20.34 -9.01
N GLY A 73 -1.53 20.22 -7.78
CA GLY A 73 -1.18 21.35 -6.94
C GLY A 73 -2.12 21.55 -5.75
N ALA A 74 -1.87 22.62 -4.99
CA ALA A 74 -2.52 22.86 -3.70
C ALA A 74 -4.00 23.20 -3.82
N ILE A 75 -4.42 23.90 -4.87
CA ILE A 75 -5.80 24.37 -5.03
C ILE A 75 -6.74 23.16 -5.21
N GLU A 76 -6.39 22.26 -6.10
CA GLU A 76 -7.11 21.03 -6.42
C GLU A 76 -7.12 20.09 -5.22
N ALA A 77 -6.00 19.98 -4.51
CA ALA A 77 -5.92 19.20 -3.27
C ALA A 77 -6.86 19.75 -2.18
N ILE A 78 -6.94 21.08 -1.99
CA ILE A 78 -7.86 21.71 -1.04
C ILE A 78 -9.32 21.43 -1.43
N GLN A 79 -9.65 21.54 -2.71
CA GLN A 79 -11.00 21.20 -3.19
C GLN A 79 -11.34 19.74 -2.92
N PHE A 80 -10.40 18.82 -3.19
CA PHE A 80 -10.54 17.41 -2.88
C PHE A 80 -10.79 17.17 -1.39
N ALA A 81 -9.99 17.79 -0.50
CA ALA A 81 -10.13 17.62 0.93
C ALA A 81 -11.48 18.12 1.46
N LYS A 82 -11.99 19.25 0.92
CA LYS A 82 -13.32 19.77 1.27
C LYS A 82 -14.43 18.77 0.98
N ILE A 83 -14.33 18.03 -0.13
CA ILE A 83 -15.34 17.05 -0.54
C ILE A 83 -15.21 15.76 0.27
N HIS A 84 -13.98 15.26 0.49
CA HIS A 84 -13.77 13.89 0.94
C HIS A 84 -13.38 13.74 2.42
N PHE A 85 -12.89 14.77 3.09
CA PHE A 85 -12.42 14.65 4.49
C PHE A 85 -13.46 15.06 5.52
N HIS A 86 -14.52 15.78 5.15
CA HIS A 86 -15.47 16.37 6.09
C HIS A 86 -16.01 15.36 7.11
N SER A 87 -16.59 14.26 6.64
CA SER A 87 -17.20 13.23 7.49
C SER A 87 -16.18 12.40 8.27
N CYS A 88 -14.96 12.27 7.75
CA CYS A 88 -13.90 11.46 8.36
C CYS A 88 -13.00 12.25 9.33
N ARG A 89 -13.02 13.59 9.30
CA ARG A 89 -12.16 14.43 10.15
C ARG A 89 -12.38 14.19 11.64
N LYS A 90 -13.63 13.94 12.06
CA LYS A 90 -13.97 13.62 13.46
C LYS A 90 -13.54 12.21 13.85
N LEU A 91 -13.60 11.26 12.91
CA LEU A 91 -13.28 9.85 13.14
C LEU A 91 -11.77 9.58 13.15
N TYR A 92 -11.02 10.33 12.34
CA TYR A 92 -9.59 10.15 12.13
C TYR A 92 -8.85 11.51 12.15
N PRO A 93 -8.92 12.26 13.26
CA PRO A 93 -8.38 13.62 13.33
C PRO A 93 -6.89 13.67 13.04
N ASP A 94 -6.10 12.78 13.65
CA ASP A 94 -4.64 12.76 13.47
C ASP A 94 -4.26 12.49 12.01
N LEU A 95 -4.87 11.46 11.41
CA LEU A 95 -4.63 11.12 10.00
C LEU A 95 -5.04 12.25 9.05
N THR A 96 -6.15 12.93 9.34
CA THR A 96 -6.61 14.06 8.54
C THR A 96 -5.64 15.22 8.64
N ASN A 97 -5.26 15.60 9.87
CA ASN A 97 -4.36 16.72 10.12
C ASN A 97 -2.99 16.46 9.49
N ASP A 98 -2.38 15.30 9.77
CA ASP A 98 -1.10 14.89 9.17
C ASP A 98 -1.11 15.02 7.65
N THR A 99 -2.19 14.56 7.01
CA THR A 99 -2.30 14.59 5.55
C THR A 99 -2.48 16.02 5.05
N THR A 100 -3.34 16.82 5.67
CA THR A 100 -3.61 18.20 5.23
C THR A 100 -2.44 19.15 5.45
N LEU A 101 -1.60 18.92 6.47
CA LEU A 101 -0.39 19.71 6.74
C LEU A 101 0.61 19.65 5.58
N LEU A 102 0.56 18.60 4.74
CA LEU A 102 1.42 18.47 3.57
C LEU A 102 1.26 19.62 2.56
N ILE A 103 0.12 20.33 2.55
CA ILE A 103 -0.08 21.53 1.71
C ILE A 103 0.93 22.64 2.05
N ALA A 104 1.33 22.75 3.31
CA ALA A 104 2.21 23.82 3.76
C ALA A 104 3.69 23.61 3.37
N TYR A 105 4.06 22.41 2.91
CA TYR A 105 5.43 22.08 2.54
C TYR A 105 5.66 22.32 1.04
N THR A 106 6.77 22.97 0.72
CA THR A 106 7.22 23.21 -0.66
C THR A 106 7.80 21.96 -1.31
N ASP A 107 8.40 21.06 -0.52
CA ASP A 107 8.83 19.75 -0.98
C ASP A 107 8.07 18.66 -0.22
N ILE A 108 7.09 18.08 -0.92
CA ILE A 108 6.26 17.01 -0.36
C ILE A 108 7.04 15.68 -0.39
N ALA A 109 8.01 15.52 -1.30
CA ALA A 109 8.73 14.27 -1.53
C ALA A 109 9.67 13.89 -0.38
N SER A 110 10.10 14.85 0.44
CA SER A 110 10.93 14.62 1.62
C SER A 110 10.15 14.04 2.81
N HIS A 111 8.82 13.98 2.74
CA HIS A 111 7.98 13.53 3.85
C HIS A 111 7.64 12.04 3.72
N ASP A 112 7.82 11.26 4.79
CA ASP A 112 7.60 9.80 4.81
C ASP A 112 6.28 9.30 4.19
N ARG A 113 5.21 10.12 4.23
CA ARG A 113 3.88 9.78 3.70
C ARG A 113 3.73 9.94 2.18
N SER A 114 4.61 10.68 1.51
CA SER A 114 4.63 10.81 0.05
C SER A 114 5.52 9.76 -0.64
N GLY A 115 6.33 9.06 0.17
CA GLY A 115 7.30 8.09 -0.29
C GLY A 115 6.69 6.80 -0.84
N GLN A 116 7.48 6.09 -1.64
CA GLN A 116 7.12 4.81 -2.23
C GLN A 116 6.76 3.76 -1.17
N HIS A 117 7.48 3.75 -0.05
CA HIS A 117 7.24 2.81 1.04
C HIS A 117 5.83 2.97 1.65
N HIS A 118 5.33 4.20 1.76
CA HIS A 118 3.98 4.45 2.25
C HIS A 118 2.91 3.93 1.28
N ARG A 119 3.09 4.16 -0.03
CA ARG A 119 2.21 3.60 -1.07
C ARG A 119 2.17 2.07 -1.03
N GLU A 120 3.31 1.43 -0.81
CA GLU A 120 3.39 -0.03 -0.69
C GLU A 120 2.62 -0.55 0.52
N LYS A 121 2.78 0.10 1.67
CA LYS A 121 2.04 -0.24 2.89
C LYS A 121 0.52 -0.10 2.69
N ILE A 122 0.07 1.00 2.09
CA ILE A 122 -1.36 1.19 1.77
C ILE A 122 -1.83 0.12 0.79
N ALA A 123 -1.03 -0.22 -0.22
CA ALA A 123 -1.37 -1.26 -1.19
C ALA A 123 -1.52 -2.63 -0.53
N ASP A 124 -0.67 -2.96 0.44
CA ASP A 124 -0.78 -4.19 1.24
C ASP A 124 -2.04 -4.17 2.11
N GLU A 125 -2.32 -3.08 2.84
CA GLU A 125 -3.53 -2.95 3.66
C GLU A 125 -4.82 -3.05 2.82
N VAL A 126 -4.85 -2.48 1.61
CA VAL A 126 -5.98 -2.59 0.68
C VAL A 126 -6.14 -4.02 0.18
N ASN A 127 -5.04 -4.71 -0.11
CA ASN A 127 -5.06 -6.10 -0.54
C ASN A 127 -5.58 -7.01 0.57
N GLU A 128 -5.11 -6.83 1.81
CA GLU A 128 -5.61 -7.56 2.98
C GLU A 128 -7.10 -7.33 3.18
N MET A 129 -7.56 -6.08 3.14
CA MET A 129 -8.98 -5.72 3.22
C MET A 129 -9.82 -6.42 2.15
N ILE A 130 -9.34 -6.46 0.91
CA ILE A 130 -10.02 -7.14 -0.20
C ILE A 130 -10.12 -8.64 0.08
N LEU A 131 -9.02 -9.28 0.48
CA LEU A 131 -8.99 -10.71 0.76
C LEU A 131 -9.92 -11.06 1.93
N GLU A 132 -9.88 -10.28 3.02
CA GLU A 132 -10.78 -10.44 4.16
C GLU A 132 -12.25 -10.32 3.75
N SER A 133 -12.60 -9.38 2.86
CA SER A 133 -13.97 -9.19 2.37
C SER A 133 -14.52 -10.38 1.58
N GLN A 134 -13.63 -11.23 1.06
CA GLN A 134 -13.94 -12.44 0.32
C GLN A 134 -13.72 -13.71 1.16
N HIS A 135 -13.47 -13.56 2.46
CA HIS A 135 -13.13 -14.66 3.38
C HIS A 135 -11.86 -15.43 3.00
N PHE A 136 -10.94 -14.80 2.27
CA PHE A 136 -9.65 -15.38 1.95
C PHE A 136 -8.59 -15.00 3.00
N SER A 137 -7.58 -15.86 3.15
CA SER A 137 -6.40 -15.54 3.95
C SER A 137 -5.72 -14.29 3.38
N PRO A 138 -5.18 -13.38 4.23
CA PRO A 138 -4.49 -12.16 3.79
C PRO A 138 -3.27 -12.40 2.90
N GLN A 139 -2.82 -13.65 2.80
CA GLN A 139 -1.89 -14.10 1.77
C GLN A 139 -2.56 -15.20 0.95
N THR A 140 -2.63 -15.02 -0.35
CA THR A 140 -3.09 -16.09 -1.25
C THR A 140 -2.08 -17.25 -1.20
N SER A 141 -2.55 -18.49 -1.38
CA SER A 141 -1.65 -19.66 -1.44
C SER A 141 -0.56 -19.50 -2.53
N LEU A 142 -0.89 -18.80 -3.62
CA LEU A 142 0.05 -18.47 -4.68
C LEU A 142 1.14 -17.49 -4.24
N GLU A 143 0.79 -16.45 -3.47
CA GLU A 143 1.78 -15.52 -2.89
C GLU A 143 2.70 -16.20 -1.88
N LYS A 144 2.17 -17.13 -1.08
CA LYS A 144 2.98 -17.94 -0.15
C LYS A 144 3.99 -18.80 -0.92
N LEU A 145 3.53 -19.53 -1.92
CA LEU A 145 4.40 -20.34 -2.79
C LEU A 145 5.44 -19.48 -3.51
N TRP A 146 5.06 -18.30 -3.99
CA TRP A 146 5.97 -17.41 -4.68
C TRP A 146 7.03 -16.81 -3.75
N ARG A 147 6.67 -16.42 -2.52
CA ARG A 147 7.62 -15.98 -1.50
C ARG A 147 8.57 -17.10 -1.08
N GLN A 148 8.05 -18.32 -0.89
CA GLN A 148 8.89 -19.49 -0.60
C GLN A 148 9.87 -19.77 -1.73
N LYS A 149 9.41 -19.77 -2.99
CA LYS A 149 10.29 -19.89 -4.17
C LYS A 149 11.38 -18.81 -4.16
N THR A 150 11.00 -17.56 -3.90
CA THR A 150 11.94 -16.44 -3.89
C THR A 150 12.99 -16.58 -2.78
N ALA A 151 12.57 -16.97 -1.57
CA ALA A 151 13.48 -17.21 -0.45
C ALA A 151 14.46 -18.37 -0.75
N ILE A 152 13.98 -19.47 -1.33
CA ILE A 152 14.83 -20.60 -1.75
C ILE A 152 15.82 -20.17 -2.83
N GLN A 153 15.38 -19.36 -3.81
CA GLN A 153 16.25 -18.88 -4.87
C GLN A 153 17.37 -17.97 -4.33
N VAL A 154 17.04 -17.08 -3.39
CA VAL A 154 18.03 -16.22 -2.71
C VAL A 154 19.05 -17.07 -1.96
N GLU A 155 18.60 -18.09 -1.22
CA GLU A 155 19.50 -19.00 -0.49
C GLU A 155 20.42 -19.78 -1.44
N LEU A 156 19.87 -20.30 -2.56
CA LEU A 156 20.66 -20.98 -3.58
C LEU A 156 21.70 -20.06 -4.23
N ASP A 157 21.36 -18.79 -4.47
CA ASP A 157 22.28 -17.83 -5.05
C ASP A 157 23.38 -17.44 -4.05
N ILE A 158 23.08 -17.40 -2.74
CA ILE A 158 24.06 -17.21 -1.66
C ILE A 158 25.00 -18.42 -1.58
N GLN A 159 24.47 -19.65 -1.62
CA GLN A 159 25.26 -20.88 -1.61
C GLN A 159 26.23 -20.94 -2.79
N LYS A 160 25.75 -20.65 -4.01
CA LYS A 160 26.62 -20.57 -5.20
C LYS A 160 27.74 -19.55 -5.06
N ARG A 161 27.48 -18.40 -4.44
CA ARG A 161 28.52 -17.39 -4.16
C ARG A 161 29.52 -17.85 -3.10
N ASN A 162 29.07 -18.64 -2.13
CA ASN A 162 29.90 -19.20 -1.06
C ASN A 162 30.69 -20.45 -1.49
N GLU A 163 30.33 -21.11 -2.60
CA GLU A 163 31.08 -22.22 -3.20
C GLU A 163 32.23 -21.73 -4.10
N LEU A 164 32.17 -20.50 -4.61
CA LEU A 164 33.20 -19.88 -5.45
C LEU A 164 34.58 -19.61 -4.81
N PRO A 165 34.77 -19.46 -3.47
CA PRO A 165 36.11 -19.24 -2.91
C PRO A 165 36.97 -20.51 -2.80
N HIS A 166 36.40 -21.72 -2.89
CA HIS A 166 37.15 -22.94 -2.58
C HIS A 166 37.89 -23.55 -3.77
N ASN A 167 37.52 -23.21 -5.00
CA ASN A 167 38.17 -23.75 -6.21
C ASN A 167 39.41 -22.97 -6.69
N GLN A 168 39.79 -21.87 -6.05
CA GLN A 168 41.03 -21.16 -6.39
C GLN A 168 42.24 -21.57 -5.53
N GLN A 169 42.04 -22.24 -4.39
CA GLN A 169 43.15 -22.60 -3.50
C GLN A 169 43.74 -24.01 -3.78
N GLU A 170 43.01 -24.88 -4.49
CA GLU A 170 43.54 -26.19 -4.89
C GLU A 170 44.45 -26.16 -6.14
N PHE A 171 44.38 -25.09 -6.95
CA PHE A 171 45.24 -24.94 -8.13
C PHE A 171 46.63 -24.35 -7.84
N GLU A 172 46.85 -23.73 -6.68
CA GLU A 172 48.18 -23.20 -6.31
C GLU A 172 49.06 -24.24 -5.60
N ASN A 173 48.47 -25.22 -4.89
CA ASN A 173 49.25 -26.23 -4.16
C ASN A 173 49.84 -27.35 -5.02
N THR A 174 49.47 -27.45 -6.30
CA THR A 174 50.02 -28.45 -7.23
C THR A 174 51.14 -27.93 -8.12
N LYS A 175 51.45 -26.61 -8.07
CA LYS A 175 52.59 -26.02 -8.82
C LYS A 175 53.90 -25.94 -8.03
N THR A 176 53.91 -26.24 -6.74
CA THR A 176 55.09 -26.13 -5.87
C THR A 176 55.79 -27.47 -5.63
N LEU A 177 55.51 -28.49 -6.44
CA LEU A 177 56.17 -29.79 -6.39
C LEU A 177 56.63 -30.23 -7.80
N MET A 178 57.49 -29.41 -8.42
CA MET A 178 58.38 -29.82 -9.52
C MET A 178 59.70 -29.08 -9.40
#